data_AF-A0A7W0JRS0-F1
#
_entry.id   AF-A0A7W0JRS0-F1
#
_cell.length_a   1.000
_cell.length_b   1.000
_cell.length_c   1.000
_cell.angle_alpha   90.00
_cell.angle_beta   90.00
_cell.angle_gamma   90.00
#
_symmetry.space_group_name_H-M   'P 1'
#
loop_
_entity.id
_entity.type
_entity.pdbx_description
1 polymer ?
#
loop_
_entity_poly.entity_id
_entity_poly.type
_entity_poly.pdbx_seq_one_letter_code
_entity_poly.pdbx_strand_id
1 'polypeptide(L)'
;QGWGQVLAVRNAVQLSALIPGPPALVRLDQHTMTSTAYPVLKVRVADRALPELRLTLEIITGAQSATLAVREGRFELLALGNASVTARLRYKSVLLKEHVTAVEGAPRDPFRHERVASDQPVSVDIPI
;
A
#
# COMPACT_ATOMS: atom_id res chain seq x y z
N GLN A 1 -1.07 9.78 13.91
CA GLN A 1 -1.98 9.31 14.98
C GLN A 1 -2.39 7.85 14.74
N GLY A 2 -1.44 6.90 14.69
CA GLY A 2 -1.71 5.53 14.23
C GLY A 2 -2.04 4.50 15.32
N TRP A 3 -1.73 4.78 16.58
CA TRP A 3 -1.79 3.77 17.66
C TRP A 3 -3.21 3.43 18.14
N GLY A 4 -4.18 4.35 18.02
CA GLY A 4 -5.57 4.12 18.44
C GLY A 4 -6.30 3.10 17.56
N GLN A 5 -5.99 3.04 16.26
CA GLN A 5 -6.63 2.10 15.34
C GLN A 5 -6.07 0.67 15.46
N VAL A 6 -4.82 0.49 15.90
CA VAL A 6 -4.22 -0.84 16.09
C VAL A 6 -4.98 -1.66 17.14
N LEU A 7 -5.43 -1.00 18.22
CA LEU A 7 -6.24 -1.65 19.26
C LEU A 7 -7.64 -2.00 18.76
N ALA A 8 -8.29 -1.10 18.00
CA ALA A 8 -9.61 -1.36 17.40
C ALA A 8 -9.57 -2.53 16.40
N VAL A 9 -8.55 -2.57 15.54
CA VAL A 9 -8.28 -3.68 14.61
C VAL A 9 -8.08 -4.99 15.38
N ARG A 10 -7.21 -4.99 16.39
CA ARG A 10 -6.91 -6.18 17.20
C ARG A 10 -8.16 -6.71 17.90
N ASN A 11 -8.96 -5.83 18.49
CA ASN A 11 -10.20 -6.21 19.18
C ASN A 11 -11.23 -6.76 18.20
N ALA A 12 -11.38 -6.17 17.01
CA ALA A 12 -12.28 -6.68 15.98
C ALA A 12 -11.87 -8.09 15.50
N VAL A 13 -10.57 -8.34 15.30
CA VAL A 13 -10.04 -9.67 14.98
C VAL A 13 -10.34 -10.68 16.08
N GLN A 14 -9.98 -10.36 17.32
CA GLN A 14 -10.20 -11.25 18.45
C GLN A 14 -11.69 -11.58 18.65
N LEU A 15 -12.56 -10.58 18.57
CA LEU A 15 -14.01 -10.79 18.72
C LEU A 15 -14.59 -11.62 17.56
N SER A 16 -14.19 -11.33 16.31
CA SER A 16 -14.68 -12.08 15.14
C SER A 16 -14.21 -13.54 15.10
N ALA A 17 -13.09 -13.86 15.77
CA ALA A 17 -12.58 -15.21 15.89
C ALA A 17 -13.26 -16.01 17.00
N LEU A 18 -13.78 -15.34 18.04
CA LEU A 18 -14.38 -15.96 19.22
C LEU A 18 -15.90 -16.09 19.13
N ILE A 19 -16.57 -15.21 18.38
CA ILE A 19 -18.03 -15.15 18.31
C ILE A 19 -18.48 -15.21 16.85
N PRO A 20 -19.21 -16.27 16.43
CA PRO A 20 -19.84 -16.29 15.12
C PRO A 20 -20.92 -15.20 15.05
N GLY A 21 -20.80 -14.30 14.07
CA GLY A 21 -21.68 -13.14 13.97
C GLY A 21 -21.48 -12.34 12.68
N PRO A 22 -22.19 -11.21 12.51
CA PRO A 22 -21.97 -10.30 11.41
C PRO A 22 -20.52 -9.77 11.41
N PRO A 23 -19.97 -9.39 10.25
CA PRO A 23 -18.57 -8.98 10.14
C PRO A 23 -18.36 -7.68 10.91
N ALA A 24 -17.26 -7.59 11.65
CA ALA A 24 -16.87 -6.35 12.32
C ALA A 24 -16.28 -5.39 11.29
N LEU A 25 -16.80 -4.18 11.21
CA LEU A 25 -16.29 -3.16 10.29
C LEU A 25 -15.24 -2.31 10.99
N VAL A 26 -14.05 -2.22 10.38
CA VAL A 26 -12.95 -1.38 10.86
C VAL A 26 -12.60 -0.36 9.79
N ARG A 27 -12.67 0.91 10.16
CA ARG A 27 -12.23 2.02 9.30
C ARG A 27 -10.80 2.40 9.67
N LEU A 28 -9.93 2.37 8.67
CA LEU A 28 -8.61 2.94 8.70
C LEU A 28 -8.72 4.35 8.13
N ASP A 29 -8.31 5.35 8.92
CA ASP A 29 -8.27 6.75 8.48
C ASP A 29 -7.00 7.02 7.65
N GLN A 30 -6.69 8.29 7.41
CA GLN A 30 -5.56 8.67 6.58
C GLN A 30 -4.23 8.21 7.16
N HIS A 31 -3.48 7.44 6.37
CA HIS A 31 -2.12 7.00 6.68
C HIS A 31 -1.17 7.42 5.56
N THR A 32 -0.02 7.93 5.95
CA THR A 32 1.09 8.22 5.04
C THR A 32 2.33 7.49 5.53
N MET A 33 3.00 6.79 4.64
CA MET A 33 4.29 6.15 4.90
C MET A 33 5.29 6.67 3.87
N THR A 34 6.49 7.02 4.33
CA THR A 34 7.58 7.44 3.47
C THR A 34 8.76 6.49 3.67
N SER A 35 9.32 6.01 2.57
CA SER A 35 10.56 5.23 2.55
C SER A 35 11.59 5.95 1.68
N THR A 36 12.81 6.08 2.19
CA THR A 36 13.89 6.78 1.50
C THR A 36 15.07 5.84 1.28
N ALA A 37 15.53 5.74 0.04
CA ALA A 37 16.71 4.98 -0.38
C ALA A 37 17.72 5.88 -1.08
N TYR A 38 18.99 5.48 -1.08
CA TYR A 38 20.10 6.27 -1.63
C TYR A 38 20.88 5.49 -2.70
N PRO A 39 20.32 5.30 -3.91
CA PRO A 39 21.04 4.60 -4.97
C PRO A 39 22.29 5.37 -5.41
N VAL A 40 23.36 4.64 -5.72
CA VAL A 40 24.62 5.22 -6.21
C VAL A 40 24.86 4.78 -7.64
N LEU A 41 24.87 5.73 -8.56
CA LEU A 41 25.18 5.47 -9.97
C LEU A 41 26.69 5.66 -10.18
N LYS A 42 27.35 4.57 -10.57
CA LYS A 42 28.76 4.57 -10.97
C LYS A 42 28.83 4.62 -12.48
N VAL A 43 29.49 5.64 -13.02
CA VAL A 43 29.64 5.80 -14.48
C VAL A 43 31.12 5.66 -14.83
N ARG A 44 31.41 4.95 -15.93
CA ARG A 44 32.75 4.86 -16.50
C ARG A 44 32.67 5.27 -17.97
N VAL A 45 33.70 5.97 -18.43
CA VAL A 45 33.88 6.31 -19.85
C VAL A 45 35.26 5.83 -20.26
N ALA A 46 35.31 4.84 -21.16
CA ALA A 46 36.49 4.00 -21.36
C ALA A 46 37.00 3.45 -20.01
N ASP A 47 38.30 3.54 -19.74
CA ASP A 47 38.91 3.09 -18.48
C ASP A 47 38.92 4.16 -17.37
N ARG A 48 38.27 5.30 -17.57
CA ARG A 48 38.18 6.35 -16.55
C ARG A 48 36.86 6.28 -15.82
N ALA A 49 36.93 6.13 -14.50
CA ALA A 49 35.77 6.28 -13.62
C ALA A 49 35.40 7.76 -13.49
N LEU A 50 34.13 8.07 -13.68
CA LEU A 50 33.56 9.36 -13.34
C LEU A 50 33.17 9.39 -11.85
N PRO A 51 33.03 10.59 -11.25
CA PRO A 51 32.53 10.72 -9.88
C PRO A 51 31.19 10.00 -9.69
N GLU A 52 31.04 9.30 -8.57
CA GLU A 52 29.79 8.61 -8.23
C GLU A 52 28.65 9.62 -8.06
N LEU A 53 27.50 9.30 -8.65
CA LEU A 53 26.29 10.09 -8.50
C LEU A 53 25.42 9.45 -7.42
N ARG A 54 25.36 10.09 -6.25
CA ARG A 54 24.49 9.69 -5.14
C ARG A 54 23.10 10.28 -5.35
N LEU A 55 22.13 9.43 -5.58
CA LEU A 55 20.75 9.80 -5.80
C LEU A 55 19.95 9.61 -4.51
N THR A 56 18.79 10.27 -4.43
CA THR A 56 17.81 10.06 -3.37
C THR A 56 16.52 9.59 -4.01
N LEU A 57 16.08 8.38 -3.68
CA LEU A 57 14.79 7.84 -4.06
C LEU A 57 13.87 7.92 -2.84
N GLU A 58 12.80 8.68 -2.96
CA GLU A 58 11.75 8.79 -1.94
C GLU A 58 10.48 8.13 -2.48
N ILE A 59 9.94 7.16 -1.75
CA ILE A 59 8.68 6.49 -2.05
C ILE A 59 7.71 6.90 -0.95
N ILE A 60 6.69 7.66 -1.33
CA ILE A 60 5.63 8.13 -0.44
C ILE A 60 4.37 7.37 -0.80
N THR A 61 3.85 6.59 0.14
CA THR A 61 2.55 5.95 0.01
C THR A 61 1.55 6.65 0.92
N GLY A 62 0.36 6.88 0.40
CA GLY A 62 -0.74 7.48 1.12
C GLY A 62 -2.00 6.67 0.90
N ALA A 63 -2.77 6.43 1.97
CA ALA A 63 -4.12 5.90 1.89
C ALA A 63 -5.03 6.85 2.65
N GLN A 64 -6.05 7.42 1.99
CA GLN A 64 -6.96 8.37 2.63
C GLN A 64 -7.94 7.68 3.58
N SER A 65 -8.49 6.55 3.15
CA SER A 65 -9.27 5.68 4.03
C SER A 65 -9.37 4.27 3.46
N ALA A 66 -9.51 3.28 4.34
CA ALA A 66 -9.89 1.92 3.96
C ALA A 66 -10.91 1.38 4.96
N THR A 67 -11.91 0.67 4.48
CA THR A 67 -12.87 -0.06 5.31
C THR A 67 -12.62 -1.54 5.14
N LEU A 68 -12.33 -2.22 6.26
CA LEU A 68 -12.11 -3.65 6.34
C LEU A 68 -13.30 -4.31 7.03
N ALA A 69 -13.80 -5.40 6.47
CA ALA A 69 -14.57 -6.38 7.22
C ALA A 69 -13.60 -7.33 7.92
N VAL A 70 -13.93 -7.70 9.15
CA VAL A 70 -13.26 -8.79 9.86
C VAL A 70 -14.26 -9.89 10.16
N ARG A 71 -14.00 -11.09 9.66
CA ARG A 71 -14.83 -12.28 9.85
C ARG A 71 -13.93 -13.47 10.12
N GLU A 72 -14.23 -14.25 11.16
CA GLU A 72 -13.44 -15.44 11.53
C GLU A 72 -11.93 -15.14 11.67
N GLY A 73 -11.59 -13.94 12.18
CA GLY A 73 -10.22 -13.49 12.33
C GLY A 73 -9.49 -13.13 11.02
N ARG A 74 -10.18 -13.13 9.88
CA ARG A 74 -9.63 -12.75 8.57
C ARG A 74 -10.11 -11.36 8.15
N PHE A 75 -9.27 -10.66 7.41
CA PHE A 75 -9.59 -9.35 6.84
C PHE A 75 -10.10 -9.48 5.41
N GLU A 76 -11.13 -8.71 5.11
CA GLU A 76 -11.64 -8.49 3.76
C GLU A 76 -11.71 -6.97 3.49
N LEU A 77 -11.14 -6.52 2.38
CA LEU A 77 -11.21 -5.11 1.98
C LEU A 77 -12.56 -4.82 1.34
N LEU A 78 -13.35 -3.96 1.99
CA LEU A 78 -14.69 -3.60 1.53
C LEU A 78 -14.70 -2.32 0.72
N ALA A 79 -13.96 -1.32 1.16
CA ALA A 79 -13.84 -0.07 0.46
C ALA A 79 -12.42 0.44 0.61
N LEU A 80 -11.83 0.84 -0.51
CA LEU A 80 -10.59 1.61 -0.51
C LEU A 80 -10.97 2.99 -1.01
N GLY A 81 -10.75 4.01 -0.18
CA GLY A 81 -10.73 5.37 -0.69
C GLY A 81 -9.54 5.55 -1.64
N ASN A 82 -8.94 6.74 -1.62
CA ASN A 82 -7.81 6.97 -2.52
C ASN A 82 -6.54 6.43 -1.89
N ALA A 83 -5.89 5.49 -2.57
CA ALA A 83 -4.53 5.09 -2.30
C ALA A 83 -3.62 5.65 -3.39
N SER A 84 -2.49 6.22 -3.00
CA SER A 84 -1.52 6.80 -3.92
C SER A 84 -0.12 6.37 -3.56
N VAL A 85 0.68 6.12 -4.58
CA VAL A 85 2.13 5.93 -4.48
C VAL A 85 2.79 7.01 -5.31
N THR A 86 3.66 7.79 -4.68
CA THR A 86 4.51 8.79 -5.33
C THR A 86 5.96 8.36 -5.16
N ALA A 87 6.66 8.13 -6.27
CA ALA A 87 8.09 7.86 -6.28
C ALA A 87 8.83 9.08 -6.86
N ARG A 88 9.78 9.62 -6.08
CA ARG A 88 10.59 10.79 -6.45
C ARG A 88 12.05 10.41 -6.46
N LEU A 89 12.70 10.61 -7.60
CA LEU A 89 14.14 10.47 -7.75
C LEU A 89 14.79 11.85 -7.82
N ARG A 90 15.76 12.11 -6.95
CA ARG A 90 16.48 13.38 -6.86
C ARG A 90 17.98 13.18 -6.95
N TYR A 91 18.66 14.20 -7.44
CA TYR A 91 20.11 14.36 -7.28
C TYR A 91 20.35 15.69 -6.59
N LYS A 92 20.90 15.64 -5.37
CA LYS A 92 20.97 16.81 -4.48
C LYS A 92 19.55 17.43 -4.34
N SER A 93 19.40 18.72 -4.62
CA SER A 93 18.12 19.42 -4.58
C SER A 93 17.27 19.23 -5.84
N VAL A 94 17.84 18.73 -6.94
CA VAL A 94 17.18 18.65 -8.25
C VAL A 94 16.29 17.41 -8.34
N LEU A 95 15.02 17.61 -8.69
CA LEU A 95 14.11 16.51 -9.04
C LEU A 95 14.48 15.99 -10.43
N LEU A 96 14.90 14.74 -10.51
CA LEU A 96 15.23 14.08 -11.78
C LEU A 96 13.99 13.46 -12.40
N LYS A 97 13.17 12.80 -11.59
CA LYS A 97 11.94 12.15 -12.04
C LYS A 97 10.94 12.02 -10.90
N GLU A 98 9.67 12.18 -11.22
CA GLU A 98 8.55 11.84 -10.36
C GLU A 98 7.63 10.89 -11.11
N HIS A 99 7.10 9.90 -10.40
CA HIS A 99 6.05 9.03 -10.89
C HIS A 99 4.97 8.92 -9.83
N VAL A 100 3.73 9.09 -10.24
CA VAL A 100 2.56 9.03 -9.37
C VAL A 100 1.58 8.02 -9.95
N THR A 101 1.16 7.09 -9.11
CA THR A 101 0.09 6.15 -9.42
C THR A 101 -0.92 6.19 -8.28
N ALA A 102 -2.19 6.25 -8.62
CA ALA A 102 -3.27 6.19 -7.67
C ALA A 102 -4.22 5.05 -8.03
N VAL A 103 -4.80 4.44 -6.99
CA VAL A 103 -5.84 3.43 -7.10
C VAL A 103 -6.97 3.84 -6.19
N GLU A 104 -8.19 3.76 -6.71
CA GLU A 104 -9.42 3.96 -5.96
C GLU A 104 -10.25 2.68 -6.09
N GLY A 105 -10.91 2.26 -5.02
CA GLY A 105 -11.73 1.05 -4.99
C GLY A 105 -13.20 1.37 -4.78
N ALA A 106 -14.07 0.84 -5.63
CA ALA A 106 -15.52 0.95 -5.40
C ALA A 106 -15.90 0.21 -4.10
N PRO A 107 -16.85 0.77 -3.29
CA PRO A 107 -17.37 0.08 -2.12
C PRO A 107 -18.02 -1.26 -2.49
N ARG A 108 -17.68 -2.31 -1.73
CA ARG A 108 -18.28 -3.64 -1.80
C ARG A 108 -19.26 -3.83 -0.65
N ASP A 109 -20.34 -4.56 -0.91
CA ASP A 109 -21.36 -4.88 0.09
C ASP A 109 -20.87 -6.05 0.97
N PRO A 110 -20.59 -5.85 2.28
CA PRO A 110 -20.12 -6.90 3.18
C PRO A 110 -21.16 -7.97 3.51
N PHE A 111 -22.43 -7.75 3.14
CA PHE A 111 -23.53 -8.66 3.42
C PHE A 111 -23.98 -9.47 2.20
N ARG A 112 -23.49 -9.15 0.99
CA ARG A 112 -23.70 -9.99 -0.20
C ARG A 112 -22.75 -11.18 -0.18
N HIS A 113 -23.30 -12.39 -0.10
CA HIS A 113 -22.55 -13.62 -0.32
C HIS A 113 -22.25 -13.77 -1.82
N GLU A 114 -21.14 -13.21 -2.30
CA GLU A 114 -20.58 -13.72 -3.55
C GLU A 114 -20.00 -15.11 -3.27
N ARG A 115 -20.64 -16.14 -3.84
CA ARG A 115 -19.95 -17.41 -4.09
C ARG A 115 -18.74 -17.06 -4.94
N VAL A 116 -17.55 -17.09 -4.33
CA VAL A 116 -16.27 -16.97 -5.04
C VAL A 116 -16.23 -18.05 -6.10
N ALA A 117 -16.60 -17.70 -7.33
CA ALA A 117 -16.42 -18.52 -8.49
C ALA A 117 -14.93 -18.46 -8.84
N SER A 118 -14.24 -19.56 -8.53
CA SER A 118 -12.91 -19.97 -9.01
C SER A 118 -11.75 -18.98 -8.86
N ASP A 119 -10.72 -19.44 -8.14
CA ASP A 119 -9.32 -19.13 -8.43
C ASP A 119 -9.09 -19.05 -9.95
N GLN A 120 -9.08 -17.84 -10.50
CA GLN A 120 -8.32 -17.56 -11.70
C GLN A 120 -7.05 -16.83 -11.26
N PRO A 121 -5.87 -17.46 -11.35
CA PRO A 121 -4.62 -16.76 -11.09
C PRO A 121 -4.50 -15.64 -12.11
N VAL A 122 -4.58 -14.39 -11.65
CA VAL A 122 -4.21 -13.23 -12.44
C VAL A 122 -2.69 -13.32 -12.63
N SER A 123 -2.27 -13.94 -13.73
CA SER A 123 -0.89 -13.87 -14.21
C SER A 123 -0.61 -12.43 -14.58
N VAL A 124 0.01 -11.69 -13.66
CA VAL A 124 0.59 -10.38 -13.97
C VAL A 124 1.94 -10.66 -14.60
N ASP A 125 1.97 -10.72 -15.93
CA ASP A 125 3.24 -10.72 -16.67
C ASP A 125 3.91 -9.35 -16.46
N ILE A 126 4.96 -9.34 -15.65
CA ILE A 126 5.86 -8.20 -15.54
C ILE A 126 6.95 -8.41 -16.59
N PRO A 127 7.02 -7.60 -17.67
CA PRO A 127 8.12 -7.68 -18.62
C PRO A 127 9.42 -7.27 -17.91
N ILE A 128 10.44 -8.15 -17.99
CA ILE A 128 11.83 -7.88 -17.62
C ILE A 128 12.57 -7.37 -18.86
#